data_AF-A0A1I1FK89-F1
#
_entry.id   AF-A0A1I1FK89-F1
#
_cell.length_a   1.000
_cell.length_b   1.000
_cell.length_c   1.000
_cell.angle_alpha   90.00
_cell.angle_beta   90.00
_cell.angle_gamma   90.00
#
_symmetry.space_group_name_H-M   'P 1'
#
loop_
_entity.id
_entity.type
_entity.pdbx_description
1 polymer ?
#
loop_
_entity_poly.entity_id
_entity_poly.type
_entity_poly.pdbx_seq_one_letter_code
_entity_poly.pdbx_strand_id
1 'polypeptide(L)'
;MAHGKSFDEAEKESTEWLNTQAALHNPDQIAGGKPDKIGGMGHKGINSSIGSQWRYRIDVVDEQIREMAKNMTPEQLINTYLNVKLTH
;
A
#
# COMPACT_ATOMS: atom_id res chain seq x y z
N MET A 1 37.48 -17.97 5.82
CA MET A 1 36.39 -18.19 4.84
C MET A 1 35.11 -18.34 5.63
N ALA A 2 34.09 -17.52 5.37
CA ALA A 2 32.80 -17.72 6.03
C ALA A 2 32.18 -19.00 5.44
N HIS A 3 32.03 -20.05 6.25
CA HIS A 3 31.24 -21.20 5.86
C HIS A 3 29.77 -20.75 5.76
N GLY A 4 29.10 -21.12 4.67
CA GLY A 4 27.67 -20.88 4.52
C GLY A 4 26.86 -21.62 5.59
N LYS A 5 25.62 -21.17 5.82
CA LYS A 5 24.70 -21.79 6.77
C LYS A 5 24.36 -23.21 6.36
N SER A 6 24.08 -24.07 7.33
CA SER A 6 23.47 -25.37 7.05
C SER A 6 22.08 -25.17 6.42
N PHE A 7 21.57 -26.20 5.76
CA PHE A 7 20.21 -26.17 5.20
C PHE A 7 19.17 -25.84 6.28
N ASP A 8 19.23 -26.52 7.42
CA ASP A 8 18.29 -26.35 8.54
C ASP A 8 18.35 -24.92 9.12
N GLU A 9 19.54 -24.34 9.23
CA GLU A 9 19.71 -22.97 9.72
C GLU A 9 19.13 -21.96 8.72
N ALA A 10 19.39 -22.15 7.43
CA ALA A 10 18.86 -21.29 6.38
C ALA A 10 17.32 -21.39 6.27
N GLU A 11 16.75 -22.60 6.41
CA GLU A 11 15.30 -22.81 6.39
C GLU A 11 14.62 -22.14 7.59
N LYS A 12 15.19 -22.30 8.79
CA LYS A 12 14.66 -21.68 10.01
C LYS A 12 14.63 -20.15 9.88
N GLU A 13 15.73 -19.53 9.49
CA GLU A 13 15.79 -18.08 9.32
C GLU A 13 14.86 -17.57 8.23
N SER A 14 14.76 -18.29 7.11
CA SER A 14 13.84 -17.94 6.03
C SER A 14 12.39 -17.97 6.52
N THR A 15 12.04 -18.97 7.31
CA THR A 15 10.70 -19.10 7.91
C THR A 15 10.41 -17.98 8.90
N GLU A 16 11.37 -17.69 9.78
CA GLU A 16 11.27 -16.57 10.75
C GLU A 16 11.12 -15.23 10.03
N TRP A 17 11.89 -14.99 8.96
CA TRP A 17 11.78 -13.79 8.15
C TRP A 17 10.41 -13.70 7.47
N LEU A 18 9.95 -14.75 6.79
CA LEU A 18 8.64 -14.81 6.13
C LEU A 18 7.49 -14.49 7.09
N ASN A 19 7.56 -14.97 8.34
CA ASN A 19 6.57 -14.70 9.39
C ASN A 19 6.48 -13.22 9.80
N THR A 20 7.49 -12.40 9.47
CA THR A 20 7.47 -10.96 9.70
C THR A 20 6.95 -10.17 8.51
N GLN A 21 6.74 -10.80 7.35
CA GLN A 21 6.33 -10.12 6.13
C GLN A 21 4.80 -10.08 5.97
N ALA A 22 4.32 -9.07 5.25
CA ALA A 22 2.96 -8.95 4.73
C ALA A 22 3.03 -8.37 3.31
N ALA A 23 1.99 -8.64 2.49
CA ALA A 23 1.87 -8.03 1.18
C ALA A 23 1.80 -6.50 1.32
N LEU A 24 2.59 -5.80 0.50
CA LEU A 24 2.56 -4.33 0.46
C LEU A 24 1.24 -3.86 -0.13
N HIS A 25 0.63 -2.86 0.49
CA HIS A 25 -0.48 -2.13 -0.11
C HIS A 25 0.04 -1.32 -1.29
N ASN A 26 -0.42 -1.64 -2.50
CA ASN A 26 -0.22 -0.75 -3.63
C ASN A 26 -1.18 0.44 -3.46
N PRO A 27 -0.70 1.70 -3.54
CA PRO A 27 -1.59 2.85 -3.57
C PRO A 27 -2.52 2.66 -4.76
N ASP A 28 -3.84 2.70 -4.51
CA ASP A 28 -4.93 2.46 -5.47
C ASP A 28 -5.58 1.05 -5.52
N GLN A 29 -5.35 0.13 -4.58
CA GLN A 29 -6.06 -1.18 -4.64
C GLN A 29 -7.61 -1.11 -4.56
N ILE A 30 -8.19 0.03 -4.15
CA ILE A 30 -9.65 0.20 -3.97
C ILE A 30 -10.27 1.12 -5.05
N ALA A 31 -9.52 2.07 -5.63
CA ALA A 31 -10.03 3.08 -6.57
C ALA A 31 -9.62 2.82 -8.04
N GLY A 32 -9.40 1.56 -8.40
CA GLY A 32 -9.10 1.14 -9.78
C GLY A 32 -7.85 0.27 -9.95
N GLY A 33 -7.10 0.03 -8.88
CA GLY A 33 -5.93 -0.85 -8.88
C GLY A 33 -6.27 -2.33 -8.96
N LYS A 34 -5.21 -3.15 -9.05
CA LYS A 34 -5.29 -4.60 -9.26
C LYS A 34 -5.06 -5.33 -7.92
N PRO A 35 -6.11 -5.65 -7.15
CA PRO A 35 -5.96 -6.24 -5.81
C PRO A 35 -5.35 -7.65 -5.86
N ASP A 36 -5.48 -8.33 -7.00
CA ASP A 36 -4.88 -9.62 -7.30
C ASP A 36 -3.36 -9.54 -7.59
N LYS A 37 -2.81 -8.34 -7.78
CA LYS A 37 -1.38 -8.13 -8.05
C LYS A 37 -0.65 -7.60 -6.82
N ILE A 38 0.12 -8.49 -6.20
CA ILE A 38 1.04 -8.13 -5.11
C ILE A 38 2.33 -7.58 -5.72
N GLY A 39 2.65 -6.31 -5.41
CA GLY A 39 3.87 -5.64 -5.91
C GLY A 39 5.13 -6.01 -5.13
N GLY A 40 4.98 -6.55 -3.91
CA GLY A 40 6.07 -6.98 -3.06
C GLY A 40 5.61 -7.33 -1.64
N MET A 41 6.58 -7.76 -0.83
CA MET A 41 6.40 -8.08 0.59
C MET A 41 7.21 -7.08 1.43
N GLY A 42 6.70 -6.73 2.61
CA GLY A 42 7.42 -5.90 3.56
C GLY A 42 7.02 -6.19 5.00
N HIS A 43 7.74 -5.60 5.94
CA HIS A 43 7.55 -5.90 7.36
C HIS A 43 6.13 -5.55 7.83
N LYS A 44 5.39 -6.54 8.33
CA LYS A 44 3.97 -6.42 8.70
C LYS A 44 3.71 -5.33 9.73
N GLY A 45 4.60 -5.16 10.72
CA GLY A 45 4.45 -4.12 11.74
C GLY A 45 4.54 -2.71 11.19
N ILE A 46 5.39 -2.49 10.18
CA ILE A 46 5.52 -1.19 9.50
C ILE A 46 4.28 -0.98 8.63
N ASN A 47 3.87 -1.99 7.86
CA ASN A 47 2.69 -1.94 7.01
C ASN A 47 1.42 -1.59 7.82
N SER A 48 1.21 -2.26 8.96
CA SER A 48 0.10 -1.96 9.88
C SER A 48 0.17 -0.55 10.47
N SER A 49 1.37 -0.05 10.80
CA SER A 49 1.54 1.32 11.32
C SER A 49 1.24 2.40 10.28
N ILE A 50 1.53 2.16 9.00
CA ILE A 50 1.20 3.11 7.92
C ILE A 50 -0.32 3.14 7.74
N GLY A 51 -0.97 1.98 7.73
CA GLY A 51 -2.43 1.88 7.57
C GLY A 51 -3.22 2.62 8.66
N SER A 52 -2.80 2.49 9.92
CA SER A 52 -3.47 3.19 11.03
C SER A 52 -3.31 4.72 10.96
N GLN A 53 -2.18 5.21 10.47
CA GLN A 53 -1.96 6.64 10.24
C GLN A 53 -2.74 7.17 9.03
N TRP A 54 -2.87 6.36 7.97
CA TRP A 54 -3.59 6.74 6.75
C TRP A 54 -5.06 7.04 7.01
N ARG A 55 -5.70 6.30 7.93
CA ARG A 55 -7.12 6.47 8.29
C ARG A 55 -7.52 7.91 8.59
N TYR A 56 -6.62 8.71 9.15
CA TYR A 56 -6.90 10.11 9.49
C TYR A 56 -6.37 11.09 8.43
N ARG A 57 -5.42 10.67 7.60
CA ARG A 57 -4.85 11.50 6.53
C ARG A 57 -5.75 11.54 5.29
N ILE A 58 -6.53 10.49 5.05
CA ILE A 58 -7.45 10.41 3.92
C ILE A 58 -8.59 11.42 4.02
N ASP A 59 -9.02 11.80 5.23
CA ASP A 59 -10.17 12.69 5.45
C ASP A 59 -10.02 14.03 4.69
N VAL A 60 -8.83 14.63 4.74
CA VAL A 60 -8.54 15.91 4.06
C VAL A 60 -8.58 15.76 2.53
N VAL A 61 -8.11 14.63 2.03
CA VAL A 61 -8.13 14.33 0.59
C VAL A 61 -9.57 14.08 0.13
N ASP A 62 -10.33 13.31 0.89
CA ASP A 62 -11.75 13.02 0.64
C ASP A 62 -12.60 14.29 0.63
N GLU A 63 -12.38 15.20 1.57
CA GLU A 63 -13.08 16.49 1.62
C GLU A 63 -12.84 17.30 0.35
N GLN A 64 -11.58 17.48 -0.05
CA GLN A 64 -11.25 18.24 -1.26
C GLN A 64 -11.82 17.60 -2.54
N ILE A 65 -11.74 16.27 -2.66
CA ILE A 65 -12.31 15.54 -3.79
C ILE A 65 -13.82 15.74 -3.85
N ARG A 66 -14.51 15.62 -2.71
CA ARG A 66 -15.98 15.81 -2.64
C ARG A 66 -16.38 17.23 -3.03
N GLU A 67 -15.66 18.25 -2.56
CA GLU A 67 -15.96 19.64 -2.92
C GLU A 67 -15.76 19.91 -4.41
N MET A 68 -14.68 19.39 -5.02
CA MET A 68 -14.48 19.51 -6.47
C MET A 68 -15.54 18.76 -7.27
N ALA A 69 -15.90 17.54 -6.83
CA ALA A 69 -16.87 16.67 -7.51
C ALA A 69 -18.29 17.25 -7.56
N LYS A 70 -18.69 18.09 -6.61
CA LYS A 70 -20.03 18.73 -6.58
C LYS A 70 -20.35 19.51 -7.85
N ASN A 71 -19.33 20.06 -8.52
CA ASN A 71 -19.49 20.90 -9.70
C ASN A 71 -19.24 20.14 -11.01
N MET A 72 -19.05 18.82 -10.96
CA MET A 72 -18.78 17.98 -12.14
C MET A 72 -20.05 17.35 -12.70
N THR A 73 -20.09 17.18 -14.02
CA THR A 73 -21.11 16.36 -14.68
C THR A 73 -20.82 14.86 -14.47
N PRO A 74 -21.81 13.98 -14.66
CA PRO A 74 -21.58 12.52 -14.64
C PRO A 74 -20.47 12.07 -15.59
N GLU A 75 -20.37 12.68 -16.78
CA GLU A 75 -19.32 12.39 -17.75
C GLU A 75 -17.94 12.83 -17.25
N GLN A 76 -17.84 13.99 -16.60
CA GLN A 76 -16.60 14.46 -16.01
C GLN A 76 -16.17 13.58 -14.83
N LEU A 77 -17.09 13.12 -13.98
CA LEU A 77 -16.80 12.22 -12.86
C LEU A 77 -16.19 10.88 -13.34
N ILE A 78 -16.65 10.35 -14.47
CA ILE A 78 -16.15 9.09 -15.03
C ILE A 78 -14.75 9.26 -15.66
N ASN A 79 -14.48 10.42 -16.26
CA ASN A 79 -13.27 10.65 -17.05
C ASN A 79 -12.19 11.48 -16.34
N THR A 80 -12.42 11.92 -15.10
CA THR A 80 -11.46 12.70 -14.31
C THR A 80 -10.75 11.80 -13.30
N TYR A 81 -9.42 11.80 -13.35
CA TYR A 81 -8.57 10.99 -12.48
C TYR A 81 -7.76 11.87 -11.51
N LEU A 82 -7.42 11.32 -10.34
CA LEU A 82 -6.59 12.00 -9.36
C LEU A 82 -5.13 12.03 -9.83
N ASN A 83 -4.55 13.23 -9.93
CA ASN A 83 -3.11 13.40 -10.14
C ASN A 83 -2.44 13.77 -8.81
N VAL A 84 -2.04 12.77 -8.04
CA VAL A 84 -1.42 12.97 -6.72
C VAL A 84 0.10 12.90 -6.84
N LYS A 85 0.78 13.99 -6.45
CA LYS A 85 2.23 14.01 -6.26
C LYS A 85 2.55 14.06 -4.78
N LEU A 86 3.12 12.98 -4.26
CA LEU A 86 3.67 12.97 -2.89
C LEU A 86 5.01 13.69 -2.91
N THR A 87 5.16 14.69 -2.02
CA THR A 87 6.42 15.41 -1.81
C THR A 87 6.86 15.20 -0.36
N HIS A 88 8.18 15.16 -0.14
CA HIS A 88 8.80 14.88 1.16
C HIS A 88 9.17 16.17 1.88
#